data_AF-A0A2R4TA47-F1
#
_entry.id   AF-A0A2R4TA47-F1
#
_cell.length_a   1.000
_cell.length_b   1.000
_cell.length_c   1.000
_cell.angle_alpha   90.00
_cell.angle_beta   90.00
_cell.angle_gamma   90.00
#
_symmetry.space_group_name_H-M   'P 1'
#
loop_
_entity.id
_entity.type
_entity.pdbx_description
1 polymer ?
#
loop_
_entity_poly.entity_id
_entity_poly.type
_entity_poly.pdbx_seq_one_letter_code
_entity_poly.pdbx_strand_id
1 'polypeptide(L)' 'MHTKLFATMSQARLEIFAWLTYNNARRRHSARPTSPMEFEQQHHRTANLSLAA' A
#
# COMPACT_ATOMS: atom_id res chain seq x y z
N MET A 1 -10.64 -5.13 -11.64
CA MET A 1 -10.86 -5.95 -10.43
C MET A 1 -12.30 -6.44 -10.33
N HIS A 2 -13.29 -5.55 -10.21
CA HIS A 2 -14.67 -5.92 -9.85
C HIS A 2 -15.43 -6.88 -10.80
N THR A 3 -15.00 -7.01 -12.06
CA THR A 3 -15.63 -7.88 -13.07
C THR A 3 -14.69 -8.93 -13.65
N LYS A 4 -13.49 -9.09 -13.07
CA LYS A 4 -12.45 -9.96 -13.62
C LYS A 4 -12.57 -11.35 -12.99
N LEU A 5 -12.72 -12.38 -13.82
CA LEU A 5 -12.63 -13.78 -13.38
C LEU A 5 -11.17 -14.24 -13.44
N PHE A 6 -10.74 -14.97 -12.41
CA PHE A 6 -9.39 -15.53 -12.34
C PHE A 6 -9.46 -17.04 -12.52
N ALA A 7 -8.55 -17.60 -13.31
CA ALA A 7 -8.52 -19.03 -13.58
C ALA A 7 -8.00 -19.84 -12.36
N THR A 8 -7.17 -19.23 -11.52
CA THR A 8 -6.59 -19.87 -10.33
C THR A 8 -6.51 -18.90 -9.16
N MET A 9 -6.47 -19.44 -7.93
CA MET A 9 -6.24 -18.65 -6.72
C MET A 9 -4.89 -17.93 -6.74
N SER A 10 -3.83 -18.55 -7.26
CA SER A 10 -2.51 -17.93 -7.37
C SER A 10 -2.54 -16.70 -8.27
N GLN A 11 -3.23 -16.80 -9.43
CA GLN A 11 -3.40 -15.66 -10.32
C GLN A 11 -4.20 -14.54 -9.67
N ALA A 12 -5.29 -14.87 -8.96
CA ALA A 12 -6.10 -13.88 -8.24
C ALA A 12 -5.27 -13.13 -7.19
N ARG A 13 -4.47 -13.84 -6.39
CA ARG A 13 -3.62 -13.23 -5.36
C ARG A 13 -2.62 -12.25 -5.96
N LEU A 14 -1.90 -12.64 -7.01
CA LEU A 14 -0.92 -11.77 -7.66
C LEU A 14 -1.55 -10.48 -8.18
N GLU A 15 -2.71 -10.58 -8.83
CA GLU A 15 -3.44 -9.41 -9.32
C GLU A 15 -3.93 -8.51 -8.17
N ILE A 16 -4.45 -9.09 -7.09
CA ILE A 16 -4.89 -8.32 -5.91
C ILE A 16 -3.69 -7.57 -5.30
N PHE A 17 -2.55 -8.24 -5.11
CA PHE A 17 -1.36 -7.60 -4.56
C PHE A 17 -0.81 -6.52 -5.48
N ALA A 18 -0.81 -6.74 -6.80
CA ALA A 18 -0.40 -5.73 -7.77
C ALA A 18 -1.33 -4.50 -7.71
N TRP A 19 -2.64 -4.72 -7.67
CA TRP A 19 -3.61 -3.64 -7.56
C TRP A 19 -3.49 -2.88 -6.24
N LEU A 20 -3.31 -3.57 -5.11
CA LEU A 20 -3.10 -2.93 -3.81
C LEU A 20 -1.82 -2.10 -3.79
N THR A 21 -0.72 -2.65 -4.30
CA THR A 21 0.57 -1.93 -4.40
C THR A 21 0.42 -0.66 -5.23
N TYR A 22 -0.23 -0.77 -6.40
CA TYR A 22 -0.47 0.38 -7.28
C TYR A 22 -1.34 1.45 -6.60
N ASN A 23 -2.44 1.04 -5.96
CA ASN A 23 -3.36 1.98 -5.31
C ASN A 23 -2.76 2.61 -4.06
N ASN A 24 -2.07 1.84 -3.21
CA ASN A 24 -1.49 2.34 -1.96
C ASN A 24 -0.34 3.33 -2.21
N ALA A 25 0.36 3.23 -3.35
CA ALA A 25 1.35 4.22 -3.74
C ALA A 25 0.71 5.54 -4.21
N ARG A 26 -0.42 5.46 -4.94
CA ARG A 26 -0.98 6.61 -5.68
C ARG A 26 -2.12 7.33 -4.95
N ARG A 27 -2.95 6.61 -4.20
CA ARG A 27 -4.17 7.13 -3.59
C ARG A 27 -3.80 8.13 -2.50
N ARG A 28 -4.22 9.38 -2.67
CA ARG A 28 -4.09 10.45 -1.67
C ARG A 28 -5.48 10.92 -1.30
N HIS A 29 -5.70 11.13 0.00
CA HIS A 29 -7.00 11.57 0.51
C HIS A 29 -6.97 13.07 0.77
N SER A 30 -8.09 13.78 0.55
CA SER A 30 -8.16 15.23 0.80
C SER A 30 -7.93 15.58 2.28
N ALA A 31 -8.39 14.72 3.20
CA ALA A 31 -8.19 14.88 4.64
C ALA A 31 -6.74 14.63 5.11
N ARG A 32 -5.93 13.92 4.31
CA ARG A 32 -4.52 13.66 4.61
C ARG A 32 -3.75 13.54 3.28
N PRO A 33 -2.94 14.54 2.90
CA PRO A 33 -2.36 14.64 1.56
C PRO A 33 -1.22 13.65 1.28
N THR A 34 -1.04 12.62 2.13
CA THR A 34 -0.06 11.55 1.97
C THR A 34 -0.74 10.27 1.48
N SER A 35 -0.05 9.49 0.65
CA SER A 35 -0.49 8.13 0.34
C SER A 35 -0.29 7.18 1.54
N PRO A 36 -1.00 6.04 1.59
CA PRO A 36 -0.76 5.03 2.61
C PRO A 36 0.71 4.60 2.72
N MET A 37 1.41 4.44 1.60
CA MET A 37 2.83 4.10 1.61
C MET A 37 3.71 5.21 2.17
N GLU A 38 3.44 6.47 1.82
CA GLU A 38 4.17 7.63 2.34
C GLU A 38 3.97 7.77 3.86
N PHE A 39 2.74 7.54 4.34
CA PHE A 39 2.41 7.55 5.75
C PHE A 39 3.21 6.49 6.52
N GLU A 40 3.18 5.23 6.06
CA GLU A 40 3.91 4.13 6.71
C GLU A 40 5.42 4.39 6.71
N GLN A 41 5.97 4.89 5.60
CA GLN A 41 7.38 5.24 5.51
C GLN A 41 7.76 6.34 6.50
N GLN A 42 6.93 7.38 6.66
CA GLN A 42 7.16 8.41 7.65
C GLN A 42 7.14 7.84 9.07
N HIS A 43 6.16 7.00 9.40
CA HIS A 43 6.05 6.35 10.71
C HIS A 43 7.27 5.47 11.03
N HIS A 44 7.76 4.68 10.08
CA HIS A 44 8.97 3.87 10.27
C HIS A 44 10.24 4.71 10.34
N ARG A 45 10.34 5.82 9.60
CA ARG A 45 11.47 6.75 9.73
C ARG A 45 11.52 7.35 11.13
N THR A 46 10.38 7.78 11.67
CA THR A 46 10.29 8.30 13.04
C THR A 46 10.65 7.24 14.08
N ALA A 47 10.20 5.98 13.91
CA ALA A 47 10.53 4.89 14.82
C ALA A 47 12.03 4.54 14.83
N ASN A 48 12.70 4.53 13.66
CA ASN A 48 14.14 4.28 13.57
C ASN A 48 14.98 5.37 14.24
N LEU A 49 14.51 6.62 14.25
CA LEU A 49 15.19 7.72 14.94
C LEU A 49 15.10 7.62 16.48
N SER A 50 14.18 6.80 17.01
CA SER A 50 14.00 6.58 18.45
C SER A 50 14.96 5.53 19.04
N LEU A 51 15.80 4.89 18.23
CA LEU A 51 16.74 3.85 18.67
C LEU A 51 18.16 4.40 18.90
N ALA A 52 18.25 5.56 19.57
CA ALA A 52 19.50 6.05 20.14
C ALA A 52 19.28 6.18 21.66
N ALA A 53 19.65 5.14 22.40
CA ALA A 53 19.77 5.10 23.85
C ALA A 53 21.10 4.44 24.21
#